data_AF-A0A3M8RDC6-F1
#
_entry.id   AF-A0A3M8RDC6-F1
#
_cell.length_a   1.000
_cell.length_b   1.000
_cell.length_c   1.000
_cell.angle_alpha   90.00
_cell.angle_beta   90.00
_cell.angle_gamma   90.00
#
_symmetry.space_group_name_H-M   'P 1'
#
loop_
_entity.id
_entity.type
_entity.pdbx_description
1 polymer ?
#
loop_
_entity_poly.entity_id
_entity_poly.type
_entity_poly.pdbx_seq_one_letter_code
_entity_poly.pdbx_strand_id
1 'polypeptide(L)'
;MLLTLFAAVAGLVLDVWATVLALRQETAVQSLVTDVLSVFVLIELFRTFTDYLEFHRIRLRVLSEVAIVFVLREIFIGLYAHRMDPSEILAIAVLLAVLVAARVAAVYFAPKHADMD
;
A
#
# COMPACT_ATOMS: atom_id res chain seq x y z
N MET A 1 -33.72 -1.79 -44.83
CA MET A 1 -33.36 -3.15 -44.36
C MET A 1 -31.84 -3.35 -44.37
N LEU A 2 -31.16 -3.43 -45.52
CA LEU A 2 -29.69 -3.58 -45.53
C LEU A 2 -28.95 -2.32 -45.07
N LEU A 3 -29.37 -1.13 -45.51
CA LEU A 3 -28.75 0.14 -45.09
C LEU A 3 -28.92 0.42 -43.59
N THR A 4 -30.08 0.09 -43.04
CA THR A 4 -30.39 0.23 -41.61
C THR A 4 -29.56 -0.74 -40.77
N LEU A 5 -29.34 -1.97 -41.27
CA LEU A 5 -28.46 -2.94 -40.62
C LEU A 5 -27.00 -2.45 -40.63
N PHE A 6 -26.54 -1.94 -41.77
CA PHE A 6 -25.17 -1.44 -41.92
C PHE A 6 -24.90 -0.25 -40.99
N ALA A 7 -25.83 0.69 -40.90
CA ALA A 7 -25.74 1.83 -39.98
C ALA A 7 -25.71 1.38 -38.51
N ALA A 8 -26.54 0.39 -38.14
CA ALA A 8 -26.55 -0.15 -36.78
C ALA A 8 -25.24 -0.86 -36.42
N VAL A 9 -24.68 -1.65 -37.35
CA VAL A 9 -23.38 -2.32 -37.14
C VAL A 9 -22.25 -1.31 -37.06
N ALA A 10 -22.24 -0.27 -37.91
CA ALA A 10 -21.25 0.79 -37.84
C ALA A 10 -21.33 1.55 -36.50
N GLY A 11 -22.54 1.85 -36.02
CA GLY A 11 -22.77 2.45 -34.71
C GLY A 11 -22.23 1.58 -33.57
N LEU A 12 -22.52 0.28 -33.61
CA LEU A 12 -22.01 -0.68 -32.61
C LEU A 12 -20.47 -0.73 -32.60
N VAL A 13 -19.83 -0.73 -33.77
CA VAL A 13 -18.37 -0.74 -33.87
C VAL A 13 -17.76 0.54 -33.31
N LEU A 14 -18.37 1.69 -33.58
CA LEU A 14 -17.93 2.98 -33.03
C LEU A 14 -18.12 3.05 -31.51
N ASP A 15 -19.23 2.57 -30.98
CA ASP A 15 -19.48 2.52 -29.54
C ASP A 15 -18.50 1.58 -28.82
N VAL A 16 -18.23 0.41 -29.39
CA VAL A 16 -17.22 -0.51 -28.86
C VAL A 16 -15.83 0.11 -28.90
N TRP A 17 -15.47 0.77 -30.00
CA TRP A 17 -14.17 1.45 -30.12
C TRP A 17 -14.03 2.59 -29.10
N ALA A 18 -15.06 3.41 -28.94
CA ALA A 18 -15.10 4.49 -27.96
C ALA A 18 -15.01 3.96 -26.52
N THR A 19 -15.70 2.86 -26.22
CA THR A 19 -15.65 2.21 -24.91
C THR A 19 -14.28 1.59 -24.62
N VAL A 20 -13.65 0.93 -25.60
CA VAL A 20 -12.29 0.38 -25.47
C VAL A 20 -11.25 1.48 -25.29
N LEU A 21 -11.40 2.60 -26.00
CA LEU A 21 -10.50 3.75 -25.87
C LEU A 21 -10.68 4.46 -24.51
N ALA A 22 -11.92 4.52 -24.00
CA ALA A 22 -12.23 5.02 -22.66
C ALA A 22 -11.67 4.10 -21.56
N LEU A 23 -11.71 2.77 -21.75
CA LEU A 23 -11.07 1.79 -20.85
C LEU A 23 -9.54 1.90 -20.82
N ARG A 24 -8.94 2.52 -21.85
CA ARG A 24 -7.49 2.69 -21.99
C ARG A 24 -6.94 3.89 -21.19
N GLN A 25 -7.79 4.56 -20.40
CA GLN A 25 -7.36 5.59 -19.46
C GLN A 25 -6.64 4.92 -18.28
N GLU A 26 -5.57 5.57 -17.81
CA GLU A 26 -4.59 5.13 -16.80
C GLU A 26 -5.18 4.53 -15.50
N THR A 27 -6.49 4.69 -15.28
CA THR A 27 -7.27 4.23 -14.14
C THR A 27 -7.28 2.71 -13.98
N ALA A 28 -7.28 1.92 -15.05
CA ALA A 28 -7.30 0.45 -14.93
C ALA A 28 -6.01 -0.11 -14.32
N VAL A 29 -4.85 0.40 -14.74
CA VAL A 29 -3.55 -0.01 -14.20
C VAL A 29 -3.38 0.51 -12.78
N GLN A 30 -3.76 1.77 -12.53
CA GLN A 30 -3.73 2.38 -11.20
C GLN A 30 -4.61 1.63 -10.18
N SER A 31 -5.82 1.21 -10.58
CA SER A 31 -6.72 0.41 -9.75
C SER A 31 -6.10 -0.95 -9.41
N LEU A 32 -5.58 -1.66 -10.41
CA LEU A 32 -4.94 -2.97 -10.19
C LEU A 32 -3.75 -2.88 -9.24
N VAL A 33 -2.90 -1.87 -9.39
CA VAL A 33 -1.76 -1.65 -8.48
C VAL A 33 -2.25 -1.35 -7.06
N THR A 34 -3.26 -0.51 -6.92
CA THR A 34 -3.86 -0.17 -5.61
C THR A 34 -4.47 -1.40 -4.93
N ASP A 35 -5.18 -2.24 -5.68
CA ASP A 35 -5.79 -3.48 -5.19
C ASP A 35 -4.73 -4.49 -4.73
N VAL A 36 -3.65 -4.66 -5.51
CA VAL A 36 -2.53 -5.53 -5.15
C VAL A 36 -1.78 -5.01 -3.92
N LEU A 37 -1.51 -3.71 -3.84
CA LEU A 37 -0.88 -3.13 -2.66
C LEU A 37 -1.76 -3.29 -1.42
N SER A 38 -3.08 -3.20 -1.56
CA SER A 38 -4.05 -3.42 -0.48
C SER A 38 -4.00 -4.86 0.04
N VAL A 39 -3.90 -5.85 -0.86
CA VAL A 39 -3.70 -7.25 -0.45
C VAL A 39 -2.37 -7.44 0.30
N PHE A 40 -1.32 -6.73 -0.10
CA PHE A 40 -0.06 -6.81 0.63
C PHE A 40 -0.21 -6.28 2.08
N VAL A 41 -0.99 -5.22 2.31
CA VAL A 41 -1.29 -4.76 3.70
C VAL A 41 -1.82 -5.92 4.54
N LEU A 42 -2.75 -6.71 3.99
CA LEU A 42 -3.28 -7.88 4.68
C LEU A 42 -2.19 -8.92 4.96
N ILE A 43 -1.34 -9.23 3.98
CA ILE A 43 -0.22 -10.18 4.14
C ILE A 43 0.73 -9.73 5.26
N GLU A 44 1.04 -8.44 5.32
CA GLU A 44 1.94 -7.89 6.34
C GLU A 44 1.32 -7.93 7.74
N LEU A 45 0.00 -7.67 7.84
CA LEU A 45 -0.73 -7.84 9.10
C LEU A 45 -0.69 -9.30 9.58
N PHE A 46 -0.98 -10.24 8.68
CA PHE A 46 -0.89 -11.67 9.00
C PHE A 46 0.51 -12.05 9.46
N ARG A 47 1.56 -11.57 8.77
CA ARG A 47 2.95 -11.81 9.17
C ARG A 47 3.23 -11.26 10.57
N THR A 48 2.80 -10.04 10.85
CA THR A 48 2.96 -9.41 12.18
C THR A 48 2.26 -10.23 13.28
N PHE A 49 1.07 -10.76 13.00
CA PHE A 49 0.35 -11.65 13.91
C PHE A 49 1.06 -13.00 14.09
N THR A 50 1.56 -13.60 13.02
CA THR A 50 2.32 -14.86 13.09
C THR A 50 3.61 -14.66 13.90
N ASP A 51 4.35 -13.58 13.65
CA ASP A 51 5.56 -13.24 14.41
C ASP A 51 5.25 -13.05 15.91
N TYR A 52 4.10 -12.43 16.26
CA TYR A 52 3.65 -12.32 17.64
C TYR A 52 3.46 -13.70 18.30
N LEU A 53 2.77 -14.61 17.60
CA LEU A 53 2.45 -15.94 18.10
C LEU A 53 3.68 -16.84 18.18
N GLU A 54 4.63 -16.72 17.26
CA GLU A 54 5.83 -17.56 17.23
C GLU A 54 6.81 -17.19 18.35
N PHE A 55 7.07 -15.90 18.57
CA PHE A 55 8.11 -15.49 19.51
C PHE A 55 7.60 -15.23 20.93
N HIS A 56 6.27 -15.14 21.17
CA HIS A 56 5.62 -14.80 22.46
C HIS A 56 6.14 -13.51 23.15
N ARG A 57 7.09 -12.81 22.53
CA ARG A 57 7.68 -11.52 22.87
C ARG A 57 8.19 -10.88 21.58
N ILE A 58 7.54 -9.81 21.13
CA ILE A 58 8.08 -9.02 20.04
C ILE A 58 9.16 -8.09 20.59
N ARG A 59 10.40 -8.26 20.15
CA ARG A 59 11.47 -7.29 20.43
C ARG A 59 11.06 -5.95 19.82
N LEU A 60 10.99 -4.88 20.62
CA LEU A 60 10.63 -3.53 20.14
C LEU A 60 11.39 -3.13 18.87
N ARG A 61 12.65 -3.55 18.76
CA ARG A 61 13.49 -3.38 17.57
C ARG A 61 12.83 -3.91 16.29
N VAL A 62 12.38 -5.16 16.33
CA VAL A 62 11.74 -5.85 15.20
C VAL A 62 10.38 -5.25 14.92
N LEU A 63 9.59 -4.95 15.96
CA LEU A 63 8.29 -4.30 15.80
C LEU A 63 8.40 -2.95 15.09
N SER A 64 9.40 -2.14 15.49
CA SER A 64 9.64 -0.81 14.90
C SER A 64 9.99 -0.92 13.42
N GLU A 65 10.80 -1.91 13.03
CA GLU A 65 11.19 -2.15 11.64
C GLU A 65 9.99 -2.54 10.77
N VAL A 66 9.17 -3.48 11.26
CA VAL A 66 7.93 -3.91 10.57
C VAL A 66 6.93 -2.75 10.47
N ALA A 67 6.75 -1.98 11.55
CA ALA A 67 5.85 -0.82 11.55
C ALA A 67 6.29 0.27 10.57
N ILE A 68 7.59 0.55 10.43
CA ILE A 68 8.08 1.50 9.43
C ILE A 68 7.76 1.01 8.02
N VAL A 69 8.02 -0.27 7.71
CA VAL A 69 7.70 -0.85 6.40
C VAL A 69 6.20 -0.80 6.11
N PHE A 70 5.36 -1.01 7.13
CA PHE A 70 3.91 -0.90 7.03
C PHE A 70 3.47 0.53 6.70
N VAL A 71 4.00 1.55 7.39
CA VAL A 71 3.67 2.96 7.10
C VAL A 71 4.16 3.39 5.72
N LEU A 72 5.35 2.94 5.31
CA LEU A 72 5.84 3.19 3.95
C LEU A 72 4.91 2.61 2.89
N ARG A 73 4.32 1.44 3.14
CA ARG A 73 3.30 0.86 2.25
C ARG A 73 2.05 1.72 2.13
N GLU A 74 1.54 2.22 3.24
CA GLU A 74 0.36 3.09 3.24
C GLU A 74 0.60 4.35 2.39
N ILE A 75 1.81 4.91 2.49
CA ILE A 75 2.26 6.01 1.63
C ILE A 75 2.20 5.61 0.16
N PHE A 76 2.72 4.44 -0.22
CA PHE A 76 2.66 3.97 -1.62
C PHE A 76 1.23 3.79 -2.11
N ILE A 77 0.33 3.26 -1.27
CA ILE A 77 -1.09 3.09 -1.62
C ILE A 77 -1.73 4.42 -1.91
N GLY A 78 -1.65 5.40 -0.99
CA GLY A 78 -2.33 6.67 -1.21
C GLY A 78 -1.70 7.54 -2.30
N LEU A 79 -0.38 7.42 -2.54
CA LEU A 79 0.27 8.03 -3.71
C LEU A 79 -0.26 7.44 -5.01
N TYR A 80 -0.37 6.11 -5.09
CA TYR A 80 -0.94 5.45 -6.27
C TYR A 80 -2.42 5.72 -6.40
N ALA A 81 -3.19 5.80 -5.31
CA ALA A 81 -4.62 6.09 -5.35
C ALA A 81 -4.93 7.57 -5.66
N HIS A 82 -3.94 8.47 -5.70
CA HIS A 82 -4.11 9.93 -5.92
C HIS A 82 -5.14 10.58 -4.97
N ARG A 83 -5.26 10.06 -3.74
CA ARG A 83 -6.34 10.38 -2.80
C ARG A 83 -5.85 10.86 -1.43
N MET A 84 -4.57 11.24 -1.30
CA MET A 84 -4.06 11.66 0.01
C MET A 84 -4.43 13.11 0.32
N ASP A 85 -5.25 13.30 1.34
CA ASP A 85 -5.54 14.61 1.88
C ASP A 85 -4.30 15.19 2.62
N PRO A 86 -4.10 16.52 2.62
CA PRO A 86 -2.96 17.13 3.31
C PRO A 86 -2.85 16.77 4.79
N SER A 87 -3.98 16.55 5.46
CA SER A 87 -4.05 16.09 6.85
C SER A 87 -3.56 14.65 7.01
N GLU A 88 -3.87 13.76 6.07
CA GLU A 88 -3.41 12.36 6.09
C GLU A 88 -1.89 12.31 5.90
N ILE A 89 -1.37 13.10 4.96
CA ILE A 89 0.07 13.22 4.72
C ILE A 89 0.79 13.67 5.99
N LEU A 90 0.25 14.69 6.68
CA LEU A 90 0.83 15.18 7.92
C LEU A 90 0.75 14.14 9.05
N ALA A 91 -0.38 13.45 9.19
CA ALA A 91 -0.55 12.38 10.18
C ALA A 91 0.44 11.23 9.95
N ILE A 92 0.59 10.78 8.70
CA ILE A 92 1.52 9.73 8.32
C ILE A 92 2.98 10.17 8.54
N ALA A 93 3.32 11.43 8.22
CA ALA A 93 4.65 11.97 8.45
C ALA A 93 5.00 12.02 9.95
N VAL A 94 4.06 12.45 10.79
CA VAL A 94 4.23 12.46 12.25
C VAL A 94 4.38 11.03 12.79
N LEU A 95 3.55 10.09 12.33
CA LEU A 95 3.64 8.68 12.70
C LEU A 95 5.02 8.10 12.33
N LEU A 96 5.48 8.35 11.10
CA LEU A 96 6.78 7.90 10.62
C LEU A 96 7.91 8.48 11.47
N ALA A 97 7.84 9.77 11.82
CA ALA A 97 8.83 10.42 12.68
C ALA A 97 8.89 9.77 14.07
N VAL A 98 7.74 9.47 14.68
CA VAL A 98 7.65 8.76 15.96
C VAL A 98 8.25 7.35 15.87
N LEU A 99 7.94 6.60 14.81
CA LEU A 99 8.47 5.25 14.61
C LEU A 99 9.99 5.24 14.40
N VAL A 100 10.52 6.19 13.64
CA VAL A 100 11.97 6.35 13.45
C VAL A 100 12.64 6.74 14.78
N ALA A 101 12.06 7.68 15.54
CA ALA A 101 12.56 8.05 16.85
C ALA A 101 12.57 6.85 17.82
N ALA A 102 11.48 6.07 17.84
CA ALA A 102 11.38 4.84 18.62
C ALA A 102 12.43 3.80 18.19
N ARG A 103 12.66 3.64 16.88
CA ARG A 103 13.69 2.74 16.35
C ARG A 103 15.08 3.16 16.82
N VAL A 104 15.39 4.46 16.73
CA VAL A 104 16.66 5.04 17.18
C VAL A 104 16.83 4.81 18.68
N ALA A 105 15.83 5.14 19.50
CA ALA A 105 15.85 4.90 20.93
C ALA A 105 16.08 3.40 21.25
N ALA A 106 15.39 2.49 20.56
CA ALA A 106 15.58 1.05 20.74
C ALA A 106 16.99 0.55 20.31
N VAL A 107 17.72 1.28 19.46
CA VAL A 107 19.15 1.01 19.21
C VAL A 107 20.00 1.48 20.37
N TYR A 108 19.88 2.75 20.74
CA TYR A 108 20.77 3.41 21.69
C TYR A 108 20.62 2.91 23.13
N PHE A 109 19.39 2.57 23.54
CA PHE A 109 19.09 2.09 24.89
C PHE A 109 19.05 0.56 24.99
N ALA A 110 19.45 -0.16 23.95
CA ALA A 110 19.53 -1.62 24.03
C ALA A 110 20.59 -2.01 25.07
N PRO A 111 20.26 -2.84 26.08
CA PRO A 111 21.21 -3.23 27.10
C PRO A 111 22.38 -3.97 26.44
N LYS A 112 23.55 -3.34 26.47
CA LYS A 112 24.83 -3.97 26.17
C LYS A 112 24.93 -5.11 27.16
N HIS A 113 24.77 -6.34 26.70
CA HIS A 113 25.08 -7.50 27.54
C HIS A 113 26.52 -7.28 27.98
N ALA A 114 26.69 -7.06 29.29
CA ALA A 114 28.01 -7.07 29.88
C ALA A 114 28.53 -8.48 29.62
N ASP A 115 29.54 -8.56 28.75
CA ASP A 115 30.43 -9.70 28.70
C ASP A 115 30.90 -9.93 30.14
N MET A 116 30.33 -10.95 30.77
CA MET A 116 30.91 -11.55 31.95
C MET A 116 31.86 -12.62 31.44
N ASP A 117 33.12 -12.36 31.75
CA ASP A 117 34.34 -13.18 31.62
C ASP A 117 34.13 -14.71 31.62
#